data_AF-A0A2V2D8W6-F1
#
_entry.id   AF-A0A2V2D8W6-F1
#
_cell.length_a   1.000
_cell.length_b   1.000
_cell.length_c   1.000
_cell.angle_alpha   90.00
_cell.angle_beta   90.00
_cell.angle_gamma   90.00
#
_symmetry.space_group_name_H-M   'P 1'
#
loop_
_entity.id
_entity.type
_entity.pdbx_description
1 polymer ?
#
loop_
_entity_poly.entity_id
_entity_poly.type
_entity_poly.pdbx_seq_one_letter_code
_entity_poly.pdbx_strand_id
1 'polypeptide(L)'
;MLSADMRESGWKSRIAGNQNAMVILESVRMYFAPEELLELLSSLAHHFTSVSLLMDCYSERAAKISKYKNPIHEVGVNLVYGYDKPRELADRSGFVFLGEHSLTPMKYVNELQGLEKIIFQYMYAGKAAASIYKMYEFKKEQGGC
;
A
#
# COMPACT_ATOMS: atom_id res chain seq x y z
N MET A 1 -13.68 15.97 -7.72
CA MET A 1 -13.85 14.58 -7.25
C MET A 1 -14.41 13.75 -8.40
N LEU A 2 -13.83 12.59 -8.69
CA LEU A 2 -14.23 11.73 -9.80
C LEU A 2 -14.60 10.35 -9.22
N SER A 3 -15.73 9.78 -9.66
CA SER A 3 -16.02 8.36 -9.43
C SER A 3 -15.31 7.53 -10.49
N ALA A 4 -14.56 6.51 -10.08
CA ALA A 4 -13.89 5.58 -10.98
C ALA A 4 -13.71 4.22 -10.30
N ASP A 5 -13.75 3.14 -11.09
CA ASP A 5 -13.19 1.86 -10.69
C ASP A 5 -11.71 1.84 -11.06
N MET A 6 -10.85 1.70 -10.06
CA MET A 6 -9.40 1.72 -10.25
C MET A 6 -8.85 0.39 -10.80
N ARG A 7 -9.68 -0.66 -10.88
CA ARG A 7 -9.37 -1.89 -11.61
C ARG A 7 -9.51 -1.73 -13.13
N GLU A 8 -10.20 -0.68 -13.55
CA GLU A 8 -10.40 -0.36 -14.96
C GLU A 8 -9.50 0.81 -15.40
N SER A 9 -9.34 0.98 -16.71
CA SER A 9 -8.48 2.03 -17.28
C SER A 9 -9.22 3.34 -17.60
N GLY A 10 -10.55 3.40 -17.43
CA GLY A 10 -11.38 4.55 -17.82
C GLY A 10 -11.00 5.87 -17.15
N TRP A 11 -10.40 5.83 -15.96
CA TRP A 11 -9.93 7.01 -15.23
C TRP A 11 -8.83 7.78 -15.98
N LYS A 12 -8.02 7.11 -16.80
CA LYS A 12 -6.89 7.73 -17.53
C LYS A 12 -7.34 8.88 -18.44
N SER A 13 -8.51 8.75 -19.06
CA SER A 13 -9.07 9.79 -19.93
C SER A 13 -9.54 11.04 -19.18
N ARG A 14 -9.70 10.94 -17.85
CA ARG A 14 -10.30 11.98 -17.00
C ARG A 14 -9.29 12.68 -16.09
N ILE A 15 -8.06 12.18 -16.05
CA ILE A 15 -6.96 12.73 -15.27
C ILE A 15 -5.84 13.07 -16.24
N ALA A 16 -5.32 14.30 -16.19
CA ALA A 16 -4.22 14.72 -17.06
C ALA A 16 -2.99 13.81 -16.88
N GLY A 17 -2.54 13.20 -17.98
CA GLY A 17 -1.31 12.41 -18.02
C GLY A 17 -0.07 13.27 -18.26
N ASN A 18 1.09 12.63 -18.37
CA ASN A 18 2.39 13.28 -18.63
C ASN A 18 2.75 14.38 -17.61
N GLN A 19 2.25 14.26 -16.39
CA GLN A 19 2.57 15.12 -15.26
C GLN A 19 3.29 14.32 -14.17
N ASN A 20 3.85 15.03 -13.19
CA ASN A 20 4.36 14.40 -11.97
C ASN A 20 3.18 14.14 -11.03
N ALA A 21 3.12 12.95 -10.45
CA ALA A 21 2.04 12.54 -9.56
C ALA A 21 2.56 12.07 -8.20
N MET A 22 1.80 12.38 -7.15
CA MET A 22 1.89 11.71 -5.86
C MET A 22 0.66 10.82 -5.72
N VAL A 23 0.87 9.54 -5.46
CA VAL A 23 -0.20 8.55 -5.31
C VAL A 23 -0.13 7.98 -3.90
N ILE A 24 -1.27 7.98 -3.22
CA ILE A 24 -1.43 7.38 -1.89
C ILE A 24 -2.48 6.27 -2.03
N LEU A 25 -2.06 5.03 -1.84
CA LEU A 25 -2.94 3.86 -1.80
C LEU A 25 -3.05 3.39 -0.36
N GLU A 26 -3.92 4.04 0.40
CA GLU A 26 -4.17 3.74 1.82
C GLU A 26 -5.44 2.91 1.97
N SER A 27 -5.37 1.80 2.69
CA SER A 27 -6.46 0.88 3.03
C SER A 27 -7.24 0.29 1.84
N VAL A 28 -6.75 0.46 0.61
CA VAL A 28 -7.41 -0.04 -0.61
C VAL A 28 -6.66 -1.19 -1.27
N ARG A 29 -5.34 -1.23 -1.13
CA ARG A 29 -4.49 -2.22 -1.82
C ARG A 29 -4.89 -3.66 -1.50
N MET A 30 -5.33 -3.93 -0.28
CA MET A 30 -5.66 -5.30 0.16
C MET A 30 -6.88 -5.89 -0.56
N TYR A 31 -7.64 -5.09 -1.29
CA TYR A 31 -8.78 -5.55 -2.09
C TYR A 31 -8.43 -5.85 -3.55
N PHE A 32 -7.22 -5.48 -4.00
CA PHE A 32 -6.75 -5.81 -5.34
C PHE A 32 -6.12 -7.20 -5.34
N ALA A 33 -6.57 -8.04 -6.26
CA ALA A 33 -5.84 -9.25 -6.60
C ALA A 33 -4.43 -8.88 -7.11
N PRO A 34 -3.43 -9.78 -6.98
CA PRO A 34 -2.05 -9.46 -7.35
C PRO A 34 -1.89 -8.91 -8.77
N GLU A 35 -2.58 -9.48 -9.74
CA GLU A 35 -2.52 -9.01 -11.14
C GLU A 35 -3.28 -7.70 -11.36
N GLU A 36 -4.42 -7.48 -10.69
CA GLU A 36 -5.12 -6.19 -10.73
C GLU A 36 -4.27 -5.06 -10.16
N LEU A 37 -3.55 -5.32 -9.06
CA LEU A 37 -2.62 -4.36 -8.47
C LEU A 37 -1.47 -4.06 -9.44
N LEU A 38 -0.90 -5.09 -10.06
CA LEU A 38 0.15 -4.92 -11.04
C LEU A 38 -0.31 -4.08 -12.24
N GLU A 39 -1.51 -4.32 -12.75
CA GLU A 39 -2.10 -3.57 -13.86
C GLU A 39 -2.36 -2.10 -13.48
N LEU A 40 -2.87 -1.86 -12.26
CA LEU A 40 -3.05 -0.50 -11.72
C LEU A 40 -1.71 0.24 -11.63
N LEU A 41 -0.69 -0.37 -11.02
CA LEU A 41 0.61 0.28 -10.87
C LEU A 41 1.27 0.52 -12.24
N SER A 42 1.28 -0.48 -13.12
CA SER A 42 1.76 -0.31 -14.49
C SER A 42 1.03 0.83 -15.20
N SER A 43 -0.28 0.91 -15.03
CA SER A 43 -1.11 1.98 -15.59
C SER A 43 -0.72 3.37 -15.06
N LEU A 44 -0.45 3.51 -13.77
CA LEU A 44 0.03 4.75 -13.16
C LEU A 44 1.42 5.14 -13.69
N ALA A 45 2.34 4.19 -13.75
CA ALA A 45 3.71 4.42 -14.24
C ALA A 45 3.75 4.90 -15.70
N HIS A 46 2.85 4.37 -16.55
CA HIS A 46 2.73 4.76 -17.96
C HIS A 46 2.00 6.08 -18.15
N HIS A 47 1.00 6.38 -17.32
CA HIS A 47 0.15 7.58 -17.49
C HIS A 47 0.87 8.87 -17.07
N PHE A 48 1.74 8.79 -16.08
CA PHE A 48 2.43 9.94 -15.50
C PHE A 48 3.91 9.99 -15.87
N THR A 49 4.47 11.20 -15.96
CA THR A 49 5.90 11.43 -16.26
C THR A 49 6.79 10.96 -15.11
N SER A 50 6.38 11.21 -13.88
CA SER A 50 6.99 10.64 -12.68
C SER A 50 5.91 10.35 -11.64
N VAL A 51 6.17 9.38 -10.77
CA VAL A 51 5.24 8.99 -9.70
C VAL A 51 6.02 8.78 -8.41
N SER A 52 5.59 9.44 -7.33
CA SER A 52 5.92 9.04 -5.96
C SER A 52 4.71 8.31 -5.37
N LEU A 53 4.88 7.03 -5.02
CA LEU A 53 3.80 6.18 -4.53
C LEU A 53 4.09 5.75 -3.10
N LEU A 54 3.11 5.97 -2.22
CA LEU A 54 3.07 5.38 -0.89
C LEU A 54 1.85 4.45 -0.81
N MET A 55 2.06 3.21 -0.40
CA MET A 55 1.04 2.18 -0.40
C MET A 55 1.13 1.33 0.87
N ASP A 56 0.04 1.21 1.61
CA ASP A 56 -0.02 0.28 2.73
C ASP A 56 -0.37 -1.15 2.27
N CYS A 57 0.15 -2.14 2.99
CA CYS A 57 0.07 -3.55 2.62
C CYS A 57 -0.08 -4.43 3.84
N TYR A 58 -1.08 -5.32 3.79
CA TYR A 58 -1.09 -6.53 4.62
C TYR A 58 0.05 -7.43 4.17
N SER A 59 0.74 -8.07 5.11
CA SER A 59 1.55 -9.24 4.78
C SER A 59 0.65 -10.40 4.35
N GLU A 60 1.21 -11.37 3.62
CA GLU A 60 0.47 -12.60 3.27
C GLU A 60 -0.03 -13.33 4.51
N ARG A 61 0.76 -13.29 5.60
CA ARG A 61 0.36 -13.83 6.89
C ARG A 61 -0.83 -13.07 7.47
N ALA A 62 -0.79 -11.74 7.46
CA ALA A 62 -1.90 -10.91 7.94
C ALA A 62 -3.20 -11.19 7.18
N ALA A 63 -3.11 -11.28 5.84
CA ALA A 63 -4.25 -11.60 4.99
C ALA A 63 -4.79 -13.03 5.18
N LYS A 64 -3.95 -13.98 5.59
CA LYS A 64 -4.41 -15.33 5.96
C LYS A 64 -5.11 -15.34 7.32
N ILE A 65 -4.55 -14.63 8.31
CA ILE A 65 -5.14 -14.53 9.65
C ILE A 65 -6.48 -13.78 9.60
N SER A 66 -6.57 -12.74 8.78
CA SER A 66 -7.78 -11.93 8.69
C SER A 66 -9.01 -12.73 8.28
N LYS A 67 -8.83 -13.79 7.46
CA LYS A 67 -9.91 -14.68 7.01
C LYS A 67 -10.63 -15.44 8.14
N TYR A 68 -10.04 -15.54 9.33
CA TYR A 68 -10.59 -16.35 10.42
C TYR A 68 -11.33 -15.53 11.48
N LYS A 69 -10.88 -14.29 11.77
CA LYS A 69 -11.48 -13.39 12.78
C LYS A 69 -11.08 -11.91 12.54
N ASN A 70 -11.49 -11.33 11.42
CA ASN A 70 -11.28 -9.88 11.17
C ASN A 70 -12.62 -9.14 11.13
N PRO A 71 -12.74 -7.96 11.79
CA PRO A 71 -13.93 -7.11 11.73
C PRO A 71 -14.39 -6.76 10.30
N ILE A 72 -13.51 -6.86 9.28
CA ILE A 72 -13.93 -6.67 7.89
C ILE A 72 -14.99 -7.68 7.40
N HIS A 73 -15.11 -8.85 8.05
CA HIS A 73 -16.19 -9.80 7.72
C HIS A 73 -17.56 -9.26 8.10
N GLU A 74 -17.67 -8.45 9.15
CA GLU A 74 -18.93 -7.85 9.59
C GLU A 74 -19.47 -6.84 8.56
N VAL A 75 -18.60 -6.33 7.68
CA VAL A 75 -18.95 -5.45 6.55
C VAL A 75 -18.99 -6.20 5.21
N GLY A 76 -19.04 -7.53 5.22
CA GLY A 76 -19.23 -8.37 4.03
C GLY A 76 -17.97 -8.61 3.18
N VAL A 77 -16.80 -8.14 3.62
CA VAL A 77 -15.54 -8.44 2.94
C VAL A 77 -15.10 -9.86 3.31
N ASN A 78 -15.05 -10.75 2.31
CA ASN A 78 -14.65 -12.14 2.51
C ASN A 78 -13.28 -12.48 1.91
N LEU A 79 -12.67 -11.53 1.19
CA LEU A 79 -11.39 -11.75 0.52
C LEU A 79 -10.50 -10.51 0.63
N VAL A 80 -9.30 -10.74 1.14
CA VAL A 80 -8.21 -9.77 1.15
C VAL A 80 -6.92 -10.44 0.72
N TYR A 81 -6.02 -9.63 0.17
CA TYR A 81 -4.73 -10.05 -0.36
C TYR A 81 -3.61 -9.44 0.47
N GLY A 82 -2.62 -10.26 0.80
CA GLY A 82 -1.36 -9.81 1.38
C GLY A 82 -0.28 -9.67 0.30
N TYR A 83 0.82 -9.00 0.61
CA TYR A 83 1.98 -8.90 -0.27
C TYR A 83 3.24 -8.66 0.54
N ASP A 84 4.26 -9.48 0.29
CA ASP A 84 5.53 -9.41 0.99
C ASP A 84 6.73 -9.22 0.04
N LYS A 85 6.49 -9.04 -1.26
CA LYS A 85 7.54 -9.00 -2.30
C LYS A 85 7.60 -7.66 -3.06
N PRO A 86 7.76 -6.51 -2.38
CA PRO A 86 7.65 -5.19 -3.01
C PRO A 86 8.61 -4.99 -4.20
N ARG A 87 9.81 -5.58 -4.14
CA ARG A 87 10.78 -5.51 -5.25
C ARG A 87 10.27 -6.20 -6.52
N GLU A 88 9.64 -7.37 -6.41
CA GLU A 88 9.06 -8.08 -7.55
C GLU A 88 7.93 -7.27 -8.20
N LEU A 89 7.10 -6.60 -7.38
CA LEU A 89 6.06 -5.70 -7.89
C LEU A 89 6.66 -4.51 -8.63
N ALA A 90 7.71 -3.90 -8.07
CA ALA A 90 8.41 -2.78 -8.69
C ALA A 90 8.96 -3.16 -10.07
N ASP A 91 9.69 -4.27 -10.14
CA ASP A 91 10.32 -4.80 -11.36
C ASP A 91 9.28 -5.06 -12.46
N ARG A 92 8.09 -5.54 -12.10
CA ARG A 92 7.01 -5.84 -13.05
C ARG A 92 6.15 -4.62 -13.43
N SER A 93 6.14 -3.55 -12.63
CA SER A 93 5.21 -2.42 -12.78
C SER A 93 5.85 -1.13 -13.34
N GLY A 94 7.16 -1.13 -13.57
CA GLY A 94 7.88 0.07 -14.02
C GLY A 94 8.18 1.07 -12.90
N PHE A 95 8.18 0.60 -11.65
CA PHE A 95 8.57 1.36 -10.48
C PHE A 95 9.94 0.89 -9.94
N VAL A 96 10.53 1.71 -9.09
CA VAL A 96 11.65 1.37 -8.23
C VAL A 96 11.15 1.33 -6.79
N PHE A 97 11.44 0.26 -6.07
CA PHE A 97 11.15 0.18 -4.63
C PHE A 97 12.19 0.97 -3.83
N LEU A 98 11.73 1.96 -3.07
CA LEU A 98 12.60 2.83 -2.27
C LEU A 98 12.76 2.35 -0.83
N GLY A 99 11.71 1.80 -0.23
CA GLY A 99 11.81 1.35 1.15
C GLY A 99 10.49 0.98 1.80
N GLU A 100 10.62 0.45 3.01
CA GLU A 100 9.51 0.14 3.89
C GLU A 100 9.44 1.16 5.02
N HIS A 101 8.22 1.59 5.35
CA HIS A 101 7.93 2.52 6.42
C HIS A 101 7.00 1.89 7.45
N SER A 102 7.23 2.24 8.72
CA SER A 102 6.32 1.89 9.80
C SER A 102 5.18 2.89 9.88
N LEU A 103 3.95 2.39 10.04
CA LEU A 103 2.77 3.23 10.34
C LEU A 103 2.81 3.84 11.74
N THR A 104 3.56 3.22 12.64
CA THR A 104 3.75 3.70 14.01
C THR A 104 5.24 3.91 14.28
N PRO A 105 5.88 4.94 13.68
CA PRO A 105 7.29 5.22 13.92
C PRO A 105 7.58 5.34 15.42
N MET A 106 8.63 4.66 15.89
CA MET A 106 8.95 4.60 17.33
C MET A 106 9.15 5.96 17.99
N LYS A 107 9.57 6.98 17.22
CA LYS A 107 9.70 8.36 17.73
C LYS A 107 8.38 8.89 18.31
N TYR A 108 7.24 8.59 17.69
CA TYR A 108 5.91 9.01 18.15
C TYR A 108 5.38 8.08 19.24
N VAL A 109 5.66 6.78 19.16
CA VAL A 109 5.31 5.83 20.24
C VAL A 109 6.03 6.20 21.54
N ASN A 110 7.22 6.78 21.45
CA ASN A 110 8.00 7.22 22.60
C ASN A 110 7.42 8.45 23.30
N GLU A 111 6.47 9.17 22.68
CA GLU A 111 5.76 10.29 23.30
C GLU A 111 4.69 9.81 24.30
N LEU A 112 4.22 8.56 24.15
CA LEU A 112 3.30 7.93 25.11
C LEU A 112 4.00 7.64 26.44
N GLN A 113 3.24 7.66 27.54
CA GLN A 113 3.76 7.42 28.88
C GLN A 113 3.13 6.19 29.55
N GLY A 114 3.84 5.63 30.53
CA GLY A 114 3.33 4.57 31.40
C GLY A 114 2.87 3.30 30.65
N LEU A 115 1.74 2.75 31.09
CA LEU A 115 1.18 1.50 30.56
C LEU A 115 0.66 1.63 29.12
N GLU A 116 0.21 2.82 28.72
CA GLU A 116 -0.30 3.08 27.37
C GLU A 116 0.79 2.86 26.33
N LYS A 117 2.01 3.34 26.61
CA LYS A 117 3.18 3.09 25.76
C LYS A 117 3.43 1.60 25.57
N ILE A 118 3.39 0.82 26.65
CA ILE A 118 3.66 -0.61 26.62
C ILE A 118 2.59 -1.34 25.81
N ILE A 119 1.33 -1.05 26.07
CA ILE A 119 0.18 -1.65 25.36
C ILE A 119 0.23 -1.28 23.87
N PHE A 120 0.43 0.00 23.55
CA PHE A 120 0.50 0.48 22.18
C PHE A 120 1.68 -0.13 21.44
N GLN A 121 2.85 -0.20 22.07
CA GLN A 121 4.03 -0.80 21.47
C GLN A 121 3.83 -2.29 21.17
N TYR A 122 3.14 -3.02 22.05
CA TYR A 122 2.85 -4.43 21.86
C TYR A 122 1.82 -4.67 20.74
N MET A 123 0.76 -3.88 20.69
CA MET A 123 -0.35 -4.10 19.74
C MET A 123 -0.09 -3.49 18.36
N TYR A 124 0.53 -2.31 18.30
CA TYR A 124 0.54 -1.49 17.08
C TYR A 124 1.95 -1.12 16.59
N ALA A 125 2.99 -1.31 17.41
CA ALA A 125 4.35 -0.96 17.02
C ALA A 125 5.35 -2.14 17.04
N GLY A 126 6.59 -1.83 16.69
CA GLY A 126 7.68 -2.80 16.71
C GLY A 126 7.55 -3.90 15.64
N LYS A 127 8.35 -4.96 15.82
CA LYS A 127 8.51 -6.03 14.82
C LYS A 127 7.23 -6.83 14.58
N ALA A 128 6.39 -6.99 15.59
CA ALA A 128 5.14 -7.74 15.47
C ALA A 128 4.15 -7.00 14.55
N ALA A 129 3.87 -5.73 14.82
CA ALA A 129 3.00 -4.92 13.98
C ALA A 129 3.55 -4.74 12.57
N ALA A 130 4.86 -4.45 12.43
CA ALA A 130 5.51 -4.35 11.12
C ALA A 130 5.46 -5.66 10.30
N SER A 131 5.39 -6.82 10.96
CA SER A 131 5.24 -8.11 10.27
C SER A 131 3.82 -8.35 9.72
N ILE A 132 2.84 -7.56 10.16
CA ILE A 132 1.43 -7.70 9.78
C ILE A 132 1.06 -6.60 8.78
N TYR A 133 1.46 -5.36 9.06
CA TYR A 133 1.06 -4.19 8.31
C TYR A 133 2.22 -3.19 8.14
N LYS A 134 2.47 -2.79 6.90
CA LYS A 134 3.63 -1.98 6.51
C LYS A 134 3.29 -1.09 5.32
N MET A 135 4.03 0.00 5.19
CA MET A 135 3.93 0.89 4.03
C MET A 135 5.12 0.70 3.12
N TYR A 136 4.87 0.64 1.82
CA TYR A 136 5.89 0.58 0.81
C TYR A 136 5.94 1.89 0.04
N GLU A 137 7.16 2.39 -0.13
CA GLU A 137 7.45 3.54 -0.96
C GLU A 137 8.03 3.07 -2.29
N PHE A 138 7.44 3.57 -3.38
CA PHE A 138 7.89 3.33 -4.73
C PHE A 138 8.07 4.65 -5.47
N LYS A 139 8.94 4.65 -6.47
CA LYS A 139 9.13 5.79 -7.35
C LYS A 139 9.25 5.36 -8.80
N LYS A 140 8.60 6.10 -9.69
CA LYS A 140 8.87 6.07 -11.13
C LYS A 140 9.51 7.40 -11.49
N GLU A 141 10.75 7.36 -11.98
CA GLU A 141 11.43 8.55 -12.47
C GLU A 141 11.19 8.73 -13.97
N GLN A 142 11.39 9.96 -14.45
CA GLN A 142 11.37 10.26 -15.87
C GLN A 142 12.52 9.50 -16.51
N GLY A 143 12.24 8.52 -17.37
CA GLY A 143 13.27 7.88 -18.16
C GLY A 143 13.98 8.97 -18.97
N GLY A 144 15.27 9.18 -18.70
CA GLY A 144 16.12 9.97 -19.58
C GLY A 144 16.13 9.27 -20.93
N CYS A 145 15.66 9.97 -21.97
CA CYS A 145 16.04 9.63 -23.33
C CYS A 145 17.55 9.77 -23.48
#